data_AF-A0A1F1QDA1-F1
#
_entry.id   AF-A0A1F1QDA1-F1
#
_cell.length_a   1.000
_cell.length_b   1.000
_cell.length_c   1.000
_cell.angle_alpha   90.00
_cell.angle_beta   90.00
_cell.angle_gamma   90.00
#
_symmetry.space_group_name_H-M   'P 1'
#
loop_
_entity.id
_entity.type
_entity.pdbx_description
1 polymer ?
#
loop_
_entity_poly.entity_id
_entity_poly.type
_entity_poly.pdbx_seq_one_letter_code
_entity_poly.pdbx_strand_id
1 'polypeptide(L)'
;MSRARSWGPSDDQIAQSWAISPQKVADLREENQLHRVYKEVVPSAGEFDEHSHRFYATFETENESDATAGPRALIVGDGPRKLGNSTANDYVLAMIARELKHHQYQVVSHSNNPNSLLMTQWLSDKVYL
;
A
#
# COMPACT_ATOMS: atom_id res chain seq x y z
N MET A 1 -3.05 20.40 -11.17
CA MET A 1 -2.83 19.43 -10.07
C MET A 1 -3.08 17.99 -10.50
N SER A 2 -4.30 17.64 -10.93
CA SER A 2 -4.66 16.28 -11.41
C SER A 2 -3.68 15.71 -12.45
N ARG A 3 -3.43 16.46 -13.54
CA ARG A 3 -2.43 16.07 -14.56
C ARG A 3 -1.02 15.94 -14.02
N ALA A 4 -0.62 16.67 -12.98
CA ALA A 4 0.71 16.50 -12.39
C ALA A 4 0.79 15.19 -11.60
N ARG A 5 -0.29 14.84 -10.88
CA ARG A 5 -0.37 13.61 -10.07
C ARG A 5 -0.36 12.33 -10.89
N SER A 6 -0.88 12.35 -12.11
CA SER A 6 -0.80 11.18 -13.00
C SER A 6 0.63 10.78 -13.38
N TRP A 7 1.61 11.65 -13.19
CA TRP A 7 3.04 11.33 -13.42
C TRP A 7 3.75 10.75 -12.19
N GLY A 8 3.04 10.60 -11.06
CA GLY A 8 3.59 10.04 -9.82
C GLY A 8 4.49 10.94 -8.95
N PRO A 9 4.56 12.28 -9.07
CA PRO A 9 5.38 13.07 -8.16
C PRO A 9 4.80 13.09 -6.74
N SER A 10 5.69 13.03 -5.75
CA SER A 10 5.34 13.21 -4.33
C SER A 10 4.91 14.66 -4.05
N ASP A 11 4.24 14.86 -2.91
CA ASP A 11 3.84 16.20 -2.45
C ASP A 11 5.06 17.10 -2.30
N ASP A 12 6.18 16.55 -1.81
CA ASP A 12 7.45 17.27 -1.66
C ASP A 12 8.06 17.69 -3.00
N GLN A 13 7.99 16.82 -4.02
CA GLN A 13 8.50 17.13 -5.36
C GLN A 13 7.69 18.25 -6.02
N ILE A 14 6.38 18.24 -5.83
CA ILE A 14 5.49 19.32 -6.30
C ILE A 14 5.78 20.61 -5.52
N ALA A 15 5.89 20.52 -4.20
CA ALA A 15 6.18 21.65 -3.31
C ALA A 15 7.48 22.35 -3.70
N GLN A 16 8.54 21.57 -3.92
CA GLN A 16 9.85 22.06 -4.37
C GLN A 16 9.75 22.73 -5.74
N SER A 17 9.05 22.10 -6.69
CA SER A 17 8.91 22.61 -8.06
C SER A 17 8.09 23.89 -8.15
N TRP A 18 7.14 24.07 -7.23
CA TRP A 18 6.26 25.26 -7.17
C TRP A 18 6.73 26.30 -6.16
N ALA A 19 7.83 26.04 -5.45
CA ALA A 19 8.35 26.88 -4.38
C ALA A 19 7.31 27.21 -3.29
N ILE A 20 6.49 26.22 -2.92
CA ILE A 20 5.49 26.31 -1.85
C ILE A 20 5.76 25.27 -0.77
N SER A 21 5.06 25.35 0.36
CA SER A 21 5.17 24.32 1.41
C SER A 21 4.45 23.02 1.02
N PRO A 22 4.92 21.86 1.50
CA PRO A 22 4.19 20.59 1.35
C PRO A 22 2.76 20.65 1.91
N GLN A 23 2.55 21.42 2.98
CA GLN A 23 1.21 21.67 3.51
C GLN A 23 0.31 22.35 2.48
N LYS A 24 0.81 23.36 1.77
CA LYS A 24 0.02 24.04 0.73
C LYS A 24 -0.34 23.10 -0.42
N VAL A 25 0.54 22.16 -0.77
CA VAL A 25 0.25 21.10 -1.74
C VAL A 25 -0.86 20.16 -1.24
N ALA A 26 -0.85 19.82 0.05
CA ALA A 26 -1.87 19.00 0.67
C ALA A 26 -3.23 19.72 0.69
N ASP A 27 -3.26 21.01 1.06
CA ASP A 27 -4.47 21.82 1.05
C ASP A 27 -5.07 21.91 -0.36
N LEU A 28 -4.23 22.22 -1.37
CA LEU A 28 -4.65 22.23 -2.78
C LEU A 28 -5.18 20.87 -3.24
N ARG A 29 -4.60 19.78 -2.74
CA ARG A 29 -5.05 18.42 -3.06
C ARG A 29 -6.45 18.17 -2.49
N GLU A 30 -6.71 18.59 -1.26
CA GLU A 30 -8.02 18.48 -0.60
C GLU A 30 -9.08 19.37 -1.26
N GLU A 31 -8.74 20.64 -1.56
CA GLU A 31 -9.61 21.59 -2.27
C GLU A 31 -10.05 21.06 -3.65
N ASN A 32 -9.20 20.26 -4.31
CA ASN A 32 -9.48 19.65 -5.60
C ASN A 32 -10.04 18.21 -5.50
N GLN A 33 -10.37 17.74 -4.29
CA GLN A 33 -10.88 16.38 -4.04
C GLN A 33 -9.98 15.27 -4.60
N LEU A 34 -8.66 15.51 -4.62
CA LEU A 34 -7.67 14.57 -5.14
C LEU A 34 -7.21 13.62 -4.03
N HIS A 35 -8.02 12.60 -3.77
CA HIS A 35 -7.70 11.56 -2.80
C HIS A 35 -6.94 10.41 -3.47
N ARG A 36 -6.05 9.75 -2.70
CA ARG A 36 -5.48 8.49 -3.15
C ARG A 36 -6.55 7.42 -3.05
N VAL A 37 -6.68 6.62 -4.09
CA VAL A 37 -7.51 5.41 -4.11
C VAL A 37 -6.60 4.19 -4.26
N TYR A 38 -7.09 3.04 -3.87
CA TYR A 38 -6.37 1.78 -3.97
C TYR A 38 -7.08 0.88 -4.98
N LYS A 39 -6.34 0.49 -6.03
CA LYS A 39 -6.81 -0.42 -7.08
C LYS A 39 -6.26 -1.82 -6.86
N GLU A 40 -7.07 -2.84 -7.10
CA GLU A 40 -6.72 -4.24 -6.95
C GLU A 40 -5.92 -4.74 -8.16
N VAL A 41 -4.88 -5.52 -7.91
CA VAL A 41 -4.11 -6.19 -8.96
C VAL A 41 -4.90 -7.42 -9.40
N VAL A 42 -5.62 -7.31 -10.51
CA VAL A 42 -6.40 -8.42 -11.07
C VAL A 42 -5.62 -9.04 -12.24
N PRO A 43 -5.20 -10.32 -12.17
CA PRO A 43 -4.39 -10.96 -13.21
C PRO A 43 -5.09 -11.00 -14.58
N SER A 44 -6.42 -11.09 -14.55
CA SER A 44 -7.29 -11.19 -15.71
C SER A 44 -7.75 -9.83 -16.25
N ALA A 45 -7.24 -8.73 -15.70
CA ALA A 45 -7.69 -7.37 -16.02
C ALA A 45 -9.23 -7.19 -15.90
N GLY A 46 -9.86 -7.92 -14.97
CA GLY A 46 -11.30 -7.87 -14.72
C GLY A 46 -12.15 -8.83 -15.57
N GLU A 47 -11.52 -9.73 -16.35
CA GLU A 47 -12.27 -10.76 -17.10
C GLU A 47 -12.91 -11.80 -16.17
N PHE A 48 -12.27 -12.11 -15.04
CA PHE A 48 -12.75 -13.06 -14.04
C PHE A 48 -12.92 -12.40 -12.67
N ASP A 49 -13.94 -12.85 -11.94
CA ASP A 49 -14.24 -12.42 -10.57
C ASP A 49 -13.27 -13.09 -9.57
N GLU A 50 -12.01 -12.68 -9.63
CA GLU A 50 -10.93 -13.16 -8.76
C GLU A 50 -10.34 -11.99 -7.97
N HIS A 51 -10.51 -12.04 -6.64
CA HIS A 51 -9.90 -11.07 -5.73
C HIS A 51 -8.54 -11.56 -5.25
N SER A 52 -7.48 -10.89 -5.68
CA SER A 52 -6.11 -11.18 -5.25
C SER A 52 -5.82 -10.63 -3.84
N HIS A 53 -6.61 -9.63 -3.41
CA HIS A 53 -6.43 -8.80 -2.22
C HIS A 53 -5.08 -8.08 -2.17
N ARG A 54 -4.52 -7.78 -3.35
CA ARG A 54 -3.28 -7.00 -3.52
C ARG A 54 -3.61 -5.67 -4.16
N PHE A 55 -3.20 -4.57 -3.54
CA PHE A 55 -3.62 -3.24 -3.92
C PHE A 55 -2.42 -2.32 -4.19
N TYR A 56 -2.57 -1.39 -5.12
CA TYR A 56 -1.62 -0.31 -5.35
C TYR A 56 -2.32 1.05 -5.29
N ALA A 57 -1.61 2.07 -4.81
CA ALA A 57 -2.15 3.41 -4.71
C ALA A 57 -2.12 4.16 -6.05
N THR A 58 -3.21 4.84 -6.39
CA THR A 58 -3.32 5.71 -7.57
C THR A 58 -4.21 6.93 -7.27
N PHE A 59 -4.30 7.87 -8.22
CA PHE A 59 -5.15 9.07 -8.15
C PHE A 59 -6.32 8.96 -9.15
N GLU A 60 -6.94 7.79 -9.22
CA GLU A 60 -8.15 7.53 -10.00
C GLU A 60 -9.43 7.76 -9.16
N THR A 61 -10.59 7.43 -9.72
CA THR A 61 -11.90 7.78 -9.15
C THR A 61 -12.42 6.80 -8.11
N GLU A 62 -12.12 5.50 -8.25
CA GLU A 62 -12.73 4.45 -7.44
C GLU A 62 -11.68 3.75 -6.57
N ASN A 63 -12.04 3.53 -5.31
CA ASN A 63 -11.27 2.75 -4.35
C ASN A 63 -11.83 1.33 -4.26
N GLU A 64 -11.05 0.35 -4.68
CA GLU A 64 -11.41 -1.08 -4.69
C GLU A 64 -10.99 -1.79 -3.39
N SER A 65 -10.43 -1.05 -2.44
CA SER A 65 -9.99 -1.60 -1.16
C SER A 65 -10.89 -1.19 -0.01
N ASP A 66 -11.76 -2.10 0.42
CA ASP A 66 -12.66 -1.84 1.55
C ASP A 66 -12.02 -2.00 2.92
N ALA A 67 -12.56 -1.33 3.93
CA ALA A 67 -12.16 -1.58 5.32
C ALA A 67 -12.67 -2.96 5.77
N THR A 68 -11.81 -3.74 6.41
CA THR A 68 -12.17 -5.07 6.92
C THR A 68 -12.76 -4.98 8.33
N ALA A 69 -13.81 -5.76 8.65
CA ALA A 69 -14.41 -5.72 9.99
C ALA A 69 -13.56 -6.46 11.03
N GLY A 70 -13.48 -5.93 12.26
CA GLY A 70 -12.79 -6.58 13.38
C GLY A 70 -11.38 -6.04 13.68
N PRO A 71 -10.65 -6.69 14.61
CA PRO A 71 -9.30 -6.29 14.99
C PRO A 71 -8.34 -6.51 13.83
N ARG A 72 -7.52 -5.49 13.54
CA ARG A 72 -6.59 -5.49 12.42
C ARG A 72 -5.22 -4.99 12.83
N ALA A 73 -4.19 -5.53 12.21
CA ALA A 73 -2.80 -5.15 12.43
C ALA A 73 -2.13 -4.83 11.09
N LEU A 74 -1.48 -3.67 11.02
CA LEU A 74 -0.66 -3.28 9.86
C LEU A 74 0.79 -3.72 10.11
N ILE A 75 1.33 -4.51 9.19
CA ILE A 75 2.74 -4.88 9.17
C ILE A 75 3.41 -4.09 8.05
N VAL A 76 4.40 -3.27 8.41
CA VAL A 76 5.21 -2.51 7.45
C VAL A 76 6.47 -3.32 7.16
N GLY A 77 6.65 -3.68 5.89
CA GLY A 77 7.81 -4.39 5.39
C GLY A 77 9.12 -3.61 5.52
N ASP A 78 10.23 -4.32 5.37
CA ASP A 78 11.59 -3.80 5.50
C ASP A 78 12.12 -3.05 4.26
N GLY A 79 11.31 -2.99 3.21
CA GLY A 79 11.63 -2.33 1.96
C GLY A 79 12.63 -3.10 1.08
N PRO A 80 13.25 -2.44 0.07
CA PRO A 80 14.18 -3.10 -0.83
C PRO A 80 15.41 -3.64 -0.09
N ARG A 81 15.88 -4.84 -0.46
CA ARG A 81 17.06 -5.46 0.14
C ARG A 81 18.31 -4.58 -0.08
N LYS A 82 19.05 -4.36 1.00
CA LYS A 82 20.29 -3.61 1.14
C LYS A 82 21.22 -4.40 2.06
N LEU A 83 22.46 -3.93 2.22
CA LEU A 83 23.36 -4.51 3.22
C LEU A 83 22.83 -4.14 4.62
N GLY A 84 22.42 -5.13 5.41
CA GLY A 84 21.93 -4.96 6.80
C GLY A 84 20.46 -5.31 7.03
N ASN A 85 19.60 -5.25 6.00
CA ASN A 85 18.25 -5.85 6.02
C ASN A 85 18.32 -7.22 5.33
N SER A 86 18.51 -8.26 6.14
CA SER A 86 18.65 -9.62 5.67
C SER A 86 17.29 -10.32 5.59
N THR A 87 17.27 -11.49 4.94
CA THR A 87 16.14 -12.43 4.94
C THR A 87 15.62 -12.76 6.36
N ALA A 88 16.43 -12.58 7.40
CA ALA A 88 15.99 -12.78 8.78
C ALA A 88 14.89 -11.79 9.20
N ASN A 89 14.91 -10.55 8.70
CA ASN A 89 13.86 -9.57 9.02
C ASN A 89 12.51 -10.02 8.43
N ASP A 90 12.52 -10.46 7.17
CA ASP A 90 11.32 -10.95 6.50
C ASP A 90 10.76 -12.20 7.19
N TYR A 91 11.62 -13.08 7.71
CA TYR A 91 11.20 -14.20 8.55
C TYR A 91 10.53 -13.75 9.85
N VAL A 92 11.08 -12.76 10.56
CA VAL A 92 10.46 -12.23 11.78
C VAL A 92 9.10 -11.61 11.48
N LEU A 93 8.97 -10.83 10.41
CA LEU A 93 7.69 -10.25 10.00
C LEU A 93 6.66 -11.33 9.64
N ALA A 94 7.09 -12.41 8.95
CA ALA A 94 6.23 -13.55 8.66
C ALA A 94 5.76 -14.27 9.94
N MET A 95 6.63 -14.42 10.93
CA MET A 95 6.28 -15.02 12.22
C MET A 95 5.29 -14.15 13.00
N ILE A 96 5.47 -12.82 12.99
CA ILE A 96 4.53 -11.86 13.58
C ILE A 96 3.16 -11.95 12.89
N ALA A 97 3.13 -11.94 11.55
CA ALA A 97 1.91 -12.10 10.77
C ALA A 97 1.16 -13.40 11.15
N ARG A 98 1.90 -14.51 11.22
CA ARG A 98 1.34 -15.80 11.61
C ARG A 98 0.72 -15.78 13.00
N GLU A 99 1.40 -15.17 13.98
CA GLU A 99 0.89 -15.10 15.35
C GLU A 99 -0.34 -14.18 15.47
N LEU A 100 -0.35 -13.06 14.73
CA LEU A 100 -1.53 -12.18 14.64
C LEU A 100 -2.74 -12.93 14.08
N LYS A 101 -2.56 -13.71 13.01
CA LYS A 101 -3.65 -14.55 12.46
C LYS A 101 -4.10 -15.61 13.46
N HIS A 102 -3.18 -16.22 14.20
CA HIS A 102 -3.51 -17.18 15.27
C HIS A 102 -4.38 -16.54 16.36
N HIS A 103 -4.14 -15.26 16.67
CA HIS A 103 -4.99 -14.44 17.55
C HIS A 103 -6.19 -13.77 16.84
N GLN A 104 -6.55 -14.23 15.65
CA GLN A 104 -7.72 -13.79 14.89
C GLN A 104 -7.68 -12.30 14.48
N TYR A 105 -6.50 -11.70 14.40
CA TYR A 105 -6.33 -10.40 13.75
C TYR A 105 -6.34 -10.56 12.24
N GLN A 106 -6.95 -9.58 11.56
CA GLN A 106 -6.74 -9.39 10.14
C GLN A 106 -5.40 -8.71 9.90
N VAL A 107 -4.53 -9.39 9.15
CA VAL A 107 -3.19 -8.91 8.83
C VAL A 107 -3.23 -8.14 7.53
N VAL A 108 -2.94 -6.86 7.62
CA VAL A 108 -2.73 -5.97 6.49
C VAL A 108 -1.23 -5.76 6.36
N SER A 109 -0.65 -6.03 5.20
CA SER A 109 0.77 -5.84 4.96
C SER A 109 1.02 -4.71 3.97
N HIS A 110 2.06 -3.92 4.20
CA HIS A 110 2.55 -2.92 3.24
C HIS A 110 4.01 -3.19 2.92
N SER A 111 4.33 -3.47 1.67
CA SER A 111 5.70 -3.76 1.26
C SER A 111 5.91 -3.49 -0.23
N ASN A 112 7.03 -2.85 -0.56
CA ASN A 112 7.48 -2.66 -1.93
C ASN A 112 8.58 -3.67 -2.33
N ASN A 113 8.84 -4.68 -1.50
CA ASN A 113 9.79 -5.75 -1.77
C ASN A 113 9.04 -6.96 -2.37
N PRO A 114 9.17 -7.24 -3.68
CA PRO A 114 8.43 -8.33 -4.32
C PRO A 114 8.82 -9.72 -3.80
N ASN A 115 9.97 -9.83 -3.11
CA ASN A 115 10.48 -11.08 -2.56
C ASN A 115 10.15 -11.28 -1.07
N SER A 116 9.31 -10.42 -0.49
CA SER A 116 8.88 -10.55 0.91
C SER A 116 7.85 -11.65 1.07
N LEU A 117 7.98 -12.46 2.12
CA LEU A 117 6.99 -13.45 2.51
C LEU A 117 5.61 -12.83 2.79
N LEU A 118 5.55 -11.56 3.20
CA LEU A 118 4.29 -10.83 3.42
C LEU A 118 3.44 -10.68 2.15
N MET A 119 4.00 -10.90 0.95
CA MET A 119 3.29 -10.88 -0.33
C MET A 119 2.28 -12.02 -0.49
N THR A 120 2.30 -12.98 0.43
CA THR A 120 1.54 -14.22 0.31
C THR A 120 0.23 -14.17 1.09
N GLN A 121 -0.82 -14.77 0.52
CA GLN A 121 -2.18 -14.76 1.09
C GLN A 121 -2.29 -15.57 2.40
N TRP A 122 -1.36 -16.49 2.67
CA TRP A 122 -1.37 -17.24 3.93
C TRP A 122 -0.98 -16.38 5.12
N LEU A 123 -0.15 -15.34 4.91
CA LEU A 123 0.31 -14.43 5.97
C LEU A 123 -0.47 -13.12 6.02
N SER A 124 -0.98 -12.65 4.89
CA SER A 124 -1.64 -11.35 4.77
C SER A 124 -3.03 -11.52 4.19
N ASP A 125 -4.03 -10.91 4.84
CA ASP A 125 -5.40 -10.84 4.32
C ASP A 125 -5.54 -9.73 3.26
N LYS A 126 -4.74 -8.66 3.39
CA LYS A 126 -4.57 -7.63 2.36
C LYS A 126 -3.10 -7.23 2.22
N VAL A 127 -2.66 -6.96 1.00
CA VAL A 127 -1.30 -6.48 0.71
C VAL A 127 -1.36 -5.17 -0.06
N TYR A 128 -0.69 -4.14 0.43
CA TYR A 128 -0.49 -2.86 -0.26
C TYR A 128 0.95 -2.77 -0.75
N LEU A 129 1.09 -2.46 -2.04
CA LEU A 129 2.38 -2.37 -2.76
C LEU A 129 2.94 -0.94 -2.74
#